data_AF-A0A1Q8DIJ6-F1
#
_entry.id   AF-A0A1Q8DIJ6-F1
#
_cell.length_a   1.000
_cell.length_b   1.000
_cell.length_c   1.000
_cell.angle_alpha   90.00
_cell.angle_beta   90.00
_cell.angle_gamma   90.00
#
_symmetry.space_group_name_H-M   'P 1'
#
loop_
_entity.id
_entity.type
_entity.pdbx_description
1 polymer ?
#
loop_
_entity_poly.entity_id
_entity_poly.type
_entity_poly.pdbx_seq_one_letter_code
_entity_poly.pdbx_strand_id
1 'polypeptide(L)'
;ANAETLAPFDDESFDLVTISFGLRNVTDKDAALKSMYRVLKPGGRLLILEFSKPVFEPLSKAYDLYSFTALPIMGKLIANDAESY
;
A
#
# COMPACT_ATOMS: atom_id res chain seq x y z
N ALA A 1 -4.59 2.26 -14.71
CA ALA A 1 -4.20 0.93 -15.20
C ALA A 1 -4.41 -0.07 -14.07
N ASN A 2 -4.90 -1.29 -14.33
CA ASN A 2 -5.00 -2.32 -13.30
C ASN A 2 -3.57 -2.80 -12.97
N ALA A 3 -3.16 -2.65 -11.71
CA ALA A 3 -1.85 -3.09 -11.24
C ALA A 3 -1.69 -4.61 -11.36
N GLU A 4 -2.75 -5.41 -11.30
CA GLU A 4 -2.70 -6.88 -11.38
C GLU A 4 -2.32 -7.40 -12.77
N THR A 5 -2.56 -6.60 -13.81
CA THR A 5 -2.35 -7.04 -15.20
C THR A 5 -1.36 -6.18 -15.95
N LEU A 6 -1.36 -4.86 -15.71
CA LEU A 6 -0.62 -3.89 -16.52
C LEU A 6 -0.82 -4.13 -18.03
N ALA A 7 -2.04 -4.54 -18.41
CA ALA A 7 -2.40 -4.97 -19.76
C ALA A 7 -2.05 -4.01 -20.91
N PRO A 8 -2.07 -2.66 -20.76
CA PRO A 8 -1.69 -1.78 -21.86
C PRO A 8 -0.18 -1.65 -22.07
N PHE A 9 0.65 -2.35 -21.28
CA PHE A 9 2.10 -2.25 -21.34
C PHE A 9 2.73 -3.56 -21.78
N ASP A 10 3.66 -3.45 -22.72
CA ASP A 10 4.47 -4.57 -23.20
C ASP A 10 5.47 -5.03 -22.14
N ASP A 11 5.95 -6.25 -22.32
CA ASP A 11 7.02 -6.83 -21.50
C ASP A 11 8.31 -6.01 -21.68
N GLU A 12 9.12 -5.92 -20.62
CA GLU A 12 10.42 -5.23 -20.65
C GLU A 12 10.37 -3.79 -21.20
N SER A 13 9.29 -3.06 -20.92
CA SER A 13 9.07 -1.71 -21.44
C SER A 13 9.61 -0.61 -20.53
N PHE A 14 9.78 -0.87 -19.22
CA PHE A 14 10.19 0.11 -18.23
C PHE A 14 11.52 -0.20 -17.55
N ASP A 15 12.33 0.83 -17.34
CA ASP A 15 13.55 0.76 -16.53
C ASP A 15 13.26 0.93 -15.02
N LEU A 16 12.14 1.57 -14.68
CA LEU A 16 11.73 1.85 -13.32
C LEU A 16 10.20 1.77 -13.18
N VAL A 17 9.74 1.01 -12.20
CA VAL A 17 8.34 0.97 -11.75
C VAL A 17 8.29 1.40 -10.30
N THR A 18 7.40 2.34 -9.97
CA THR A 18 7.20 2.82 -8.60
C THR A 18 5.74 2.70 -8.20
N ILE A 19 5.50 2.29 -6.96
CA ILE A 19 4.16 2.29 -6.36
C ILE A 19 4.25 2.81 -4.93
N SER A 20 3.43 3.81 -4.61
CA SER A 20 3.39 4.45 -3.29
C SER A 20 1.97 4.40 -2.72
N PHE A 21 1.81 3.81 -1.52
CA PHE A 21 0.55 3.68 -0.78
C PHE A 21 -0.63 3.04 -1.55
N GLY A 22 -0.34 2.40 -2.68
CA GLY A 22 -1.32 1.80 -3.58
C GLY A 22 -1.40 0.29 -3.47
N LEU A 23 -0.35 -0.38 -2.99
CA LEU A 23 -0.27 -1.84 -3.00
C LEU A 23 -1.25 -2.46 -1.99
N ARG A 24 -1.57 -1.75 -0.90
CA ARG A 24 -2.59 -2.18 0.07
C ARG A 24 -4.00 -2.31 -0.54
N ASN A 25 -4.31 -1.51 -1.57
CA ASN A 25 -5.62 -1.48 -2.23
C ASN A 25 -5.72 -2.48 -3.38
N VAL A 26 -4.65 -3.24 -3.65
CA VAL A 26 -4.65 -4.31 -4.64
C VAL A 26 -5.20 -5.59 -4.00
N THR A 27 -6.19 -6.19 -4.66
CA THR A 27 -6.85 -7.42 -4.24
C THR A 27 -5.86 -8.58 -4.30
N ASP A 28 -5.27 -8.82 -5.47
CA ASP A 28 -4.24 -9.83 -5.67
C ASP A 28 -2.84 -9.18 -5.78
N LYS A 29 -2.13 -9.13 -4.66
CA LYS A 29 -0.79 -8.55 -4.58
C LYS A 29 0.23 -9.36 -5.37
N ASP A 30 0.09 -10.67 -5.43
CA ASP A 30 1.01 -11.53 -6.17
C ASP A 30 0.86 -11.33 -7.68
N ALA A 31 -0.37 -11.20 -8.17
CA ALA A 31 -0.63 -10.82 -9.55
C ALA A 31 -0.03 -9.46 -9.89
N ALA A 32 -0.19 -8.47 -9.01
CA ALA A 32 0.39 -7.15 -9.22
C ALA A 32 1.93 -7.13 -9.20
N LEU A 33 2.57 -7.90 -8.33
CA LEU A 33 4.03 -8.01 -8.33
C LEU A 33 4.54 -8.70 -9.61
N LYS A 34 3.83 -9.74 -10.09
CA LYS A 34 4.17 -10.42 -11.35
C LYS A 34 4.03 -9.52 -12.56
N SER A 35 2.96 -8.73 -12.64
CA SER A 35 2.76 -7.79 -13.75
C SER A 35 3.83 -6.68 -13.72
N MET A 36 4.17 -6.14 -12.54
CA MET A 36 5.22 -5.13 -12.37
C MET A 36 6.58 -5.68 -12.79
N TYR A 37 6.87 -6.94 -12.47
CA TYR A 37 8.09 -7.62 -12.93
C TYR A 37 8.10 -7.83 -14.45
N ARG A 38 6.98 -8.28 -15.04
CA ARG A 38 6.84 -8.51 -16.49
C ARG A 38 7.19 -7.27 -17.31
N VAL A 39 6.72 -6.10 -16.88
CA VAL A 39 6.95 -4.86 -17.62
C VAL A 39 8.33 -4.23 -17.37
N LEU A 40 9.12 -4.77 -16.43
CA LEU A 40 10.47 -4.28 -16.15
C LEU A 40 11.47 -4.91 -17.11
N LYS A 41 12.37 -4.08 -17.64
CA LYS A 41 13.55 -4.52 -18.39
C LYS A 41 14.48 -5.35 -17.50
N PRO A 42 15.32 -6.22 -18.07
CA PRO A 42 16.43 -6.82 -17.34
C PRO A 42 17.31 -5.74 -16.69
N GLY A 43 17.44 -5.80 -15.36
CA GLY A 43 18.18 -4.78 -14.58
C GLY A 43 17.35 -3.54 -14.18
N GLY A 44 16.09 -3.46 -14.60
CA GLY A 44 15.14 -2.47 -14.14
C GLY A 44 14.81 -2.60 -12.65
N ARG A 45 14.27 -1.54 -12.05
CA ARG A 45 14.02 -1.48 -10.61
C ARG A 45 12.54 -1.33 -10.28
N LEU A 46 12.09 -2.07 -9.27
CA LEU A 46 10.79 -1.89 -8.64
C LEU A 46 10.98 -1.19 -7.29
N LEU A 47 10.38 -0.01 -7.10
CA LEU A 47 10.37 0.71 -5.83
C LEU A 47 8.96 0.70 -5.23
N ILE A 48 8.81 0.02 -4.09
CA ILE A 48 7.54 -0.06 -3.36
C ILE A 48 7.67 0.77 -2.09
N LEU A 49 6.82 1.78 -1.96
CA LEU A 49 6.64 2.54 -0.73
C LEU A 49 5.27 2.22 -0.16
N GLU A 50 5.21 1.52 0.97
CA GLU A 50 3.95 1.18 1.63
C GLU A 50 4.12 1.22 3.15
N PHE A 51 3.02 1.41 3.88
CA PHE A 51 3.03 1.24 5.33
C PHE A 51 3.24 -0.24 5.68
N SER A 52 4.41 -0.58 6.21
CA SER A 52 4.69 -1.92 6.73
C SER A 52 4.14 -2.08 8.14
N LYS A 53 3.71 -3.29 8.51
CA LYS A 53 3.47 -3.60 9.92
C LYS A 53 4.82 -3.52 10.66
N PRO A 54 4.87 -2.92 11.87
CA PRO A 54 6.08 -2.94 12.67
C PRO A 54 6.52 -4.39 12.88
N VAL A 55 7.74 -4.72 12.47
CA VAL A 55 8.31 -6.08 12.57
C VAL A 55 8.56 -6.49 14.04
N PHE A 56 8.38 -5.55 14.98
CA PHE A 56 8.44 -5.79 16.42
C PHE A 56 7.04 -6.01 17.00
N GLU A 57 6.70 -7.25 17.34
CA GLU A 57 5.42 -7.63 17.99
C GLU A 57 5.10 -6.86 19.29
N PRO A 58 6.07 -6.51 20.17
CA PRO A 58 5.79 -5.67 21.33
C PRO A 58 5.39 -4.23 20.93
N LEU A 59 5.98 -3.71 19.84
CA LEU A 59 5.72 -2.37 19.34
C LEU A 59 4.40 -2.31 18.57
N SER A 60 4.00 -3.41 17.91
CA SER A 60 2.66 -3.56 17.32
C SER A 60 1.58 -3.46 18.38
N LYS A 61 1.73 -4.12 19.55
CA LYS A 61 0.75 -4.02 20.64
C LYS A 61 0.67 -2.62 21.25
N ALA A 62 1.80 -1.94 21.39
CA ALA A 62 1.84 -0.56 21.88
C ALA A 62 1.21 0.42 20.86
N TYR A 63 1.45 0.21 19.56
CA TYR A 63 0.83 0.97 18.49
C TYR A 63 -0.67 0.68 18.37
N ASP A 64 -1.10 -0.58 18.52
CA ASP A 64 -2.51 -0.97 18.53
C ASP A 64 -3.22 -0.37 19.74
N LEU A 65 -2.62 -0.38 20.93
CA LEU A 65 -3.18 0.26 22.12
C LEU A 65 -3.26 1.78 21.97
N TYR A 66 -2.21 2.42 21.44
CA TYR A 66 -2.24 3.84 21.12
C TYR A 66 -3.31 4.15 20.07
N SER A 67 -3.42 3.36 19.01
CA SER A 67 -4.41 3.54 17.95
C SER A 67 -5.84 3.33 18.46
N PHE A 68 -6.10 2.27 19.22
CA PHE A 68 -7.42 1.98 19.81
C PHE A 68 -7.86 3.01 20.85
N THR A 69 -6.94 3.77 21.45
CA THR A 69 -7.29 4.75 22.49
C THR A 69 -7.22 6.17 21.94
N ALA A 70 -6.19 6.53 21.19
CA ALA A 70 -5.96 7.87 20.68
C ALA A 70 -6.78 8.18 19.43
N LEU A 71 -6.96 7.25 18.48
CA LEU A 71 -7.79 7.51 17.28
C LEU A 71 -9.26 7.76 17.59
N PRO A 72 -9.96 7.01 18.47
CA PRO A 72 -11.35 7.32 18.76
C PRO A 72 -11.53 8.59 19.59
N ILE A 73 -10.53 8.98 20.40
CA ILE A 73 -10.57 10.24 21.16
C ILE A 73 -10.30 11.43 20.23
N MET A 74 -9.28 11.36 19.38
CA MET A 74 -9.01 12.37 18.35
C MET A 74 -10.13 12.42 17.31
N GLY A 75 -10.69 11.28 16.93
CA GLY A 75 -11.88 11.17 16.08
C GLY A 75 -13.08 11.85 16.71
N LYS A 76 -13.35 11.65 18.02
CA LYS A 76 -14.39 12.39 18.73
C LYS A 76 -14.13 13.89 18.88
N LEU A 77 -12.86 14.31 18.94
CA LEU A 77 -12.48 15.72 19.09
C LEU A 77 -12.46 16.48 17.76
N ILE A 78 -12.20 15.79 16.64
CA ILE A 78 -12.11 16.39 15.30
C ILE A 78 -13.43 16.21 14.54
N ALA A 79 -14.08 15.04 14.64
CA ALA A 79 -15.39 14.78 14.05
C ALA A 79 -16.50 15.27 14.99
N ASN A 80 -16.56 16.59 15.18
CA ASN A 80 -17.76 17.26 15.66
C ASN A 80 -18.70 17.59 14.49
N ASP A 81 -18.84 16.66 13.54
CA ASP A 81 -19.98 16.66 12.63
C ASP A 81 -20.46 15.23 12.43
N ALA A 82 -21.41 14.88 13.28
CA ALA A 82 -22.12 13.62 13.25
C ALA A 82 -23.24 13.70 12.20
N GLU A 83 -22.96 14.03 10.94
CA GLU A 83 -23.81 13.71 9.78
C GLU A 83 -23.04 13.88 8.47
N SER A 84 -22.51 12.78 7.93
CA SER A 84 -22.59 12.55 6.49
C SER A 84 -22.43 11.06 6.23
N TYR A 85 -23.59 10.43 6.04
CA TYR A 85 -23.75 9.17 5.32
C TYR A 85 -23.24 9.30 3.88
#